data_AF-A0A1E7ETT5-F1
#
_entry.id   AF-A0A1E7ETT5-F1
#
_cell.length_a   1.000
_cell.length_b   1.000
_cell.length_c   1.000
_cell.angle_alpha   90.00
_cell.angle_beta   90.00
_cell.angle_gamma   90.00
#
_symmetry.space_group_name_H-M   'P 1'
#
loop_
_entity.id
_entity.type
_entity.pdbx_description
1 polymer ?
#
loop_
_entity_poly.entity_id
_entity_poly.type
_entity_poly.pdbx_seq_one_letter_code
_entity_poly.pdbx_strand_id
1 'polypeptide(L)'
;CRIQGCDESALVRRPYCAHHSGNRMCEHNGCSKCAQGSTRFCIAHGGGRRCTFPGCDKGARDKHFCAAHGGGKRCKFEDCSKSAVGGSNLCTAHGGGRRCAVGGCDKSAQSSTKFCVKHGGGKKCSHPGCEKVSRGRTQYCAAHGGGVRCKLAGCNRVAIGKVQLCRAHGGGA
;
A
#
# COMPACT_ATOMS: atom_id res chain seq x y z
N CYS A 1 -20.65 23.65 -15.08
CA CYS A 1 -19.79 22.61 -14.46
C CYS A 1 -19.03 23.26 -13.30
N ARG A 2 -18.66 22.57 -12.21
CA ARG A 2 -17.85 23.19 -11.13
C ARG A 2 -16.34 23.30 -11.46
N ILE A 3 -15.92 22.91 -12.66
CA ILE A 3 -14.54 23.12 -13.12
C ILE A 3 -14.37 24.58 -13.59
N GLN A 4 -13.32 25.25 -13.09
CA GLN A 4 -12.97 26.61 -13.48
C GLN A 4 -12.57 26.63 -14.96
N GLY A 5 -13.22 27.49 -15.75
CA GLY A 5 -13.01 27.57 -17.21
C GLY A 5 -13.78 26.51 -18.02
N CYS A 6 -14.79 25.87 -17.44
CA CYS A 6 -15.69 24.97 -18.16
C CYS A 6 -17.11 25.53 -18.20
N ASP A 7 -17.55 25.90 -19.41
CA ASP A 7 -18.87 26.50 -19.65
C ASP A 7 -19.99 25.46 -19.83
N GLU A 8 -19.66 24.17 -19.85
CA GLU A 8 -20.67 23.11 -20.01
C GLU A 8 -21.51 22.89 -18.74
N SER A 9 -22.81 22.65 -18.93
CA SER A 9 -23.75 22.34 -17.85
C SER A 9 -23.39 21.04 -17.12
N ALA A 10 -23.53 21.04 -15.78
CA ALA A 10 -23.29 19.85 -14.99
C ALA A 10 -24.37 18.79 -15.23
N LEU A 11 -24.00 17.50 -15.14
CA LEU A 11 -24.99 16.41 -15.26
C LEU A 11 -25.96 16.42 -14.08
N VAL A 12 -27.18 15.93 -14.32
CA VAL A 12 -28.22 15.77 -13.30
C VAL A 12 -27.67 15.01 -12.08
N ARG A 13 -27.77 15.62 -10.89
CA ARG A 13 -27.25 15.12 -9.60
C ARG A 13 -25.71 15.00 -9.49
N ARG A 14 -24.94 15.63 -10.37
CA ARG A 14 -23.47 15.66 -10.30
C ARG A 14 -22.97 17.10 -10.39
N PRO A 15 -21.87 17.47 -9.72
CA PRO A 15 -21.32 18.82 -9.82
C PRO A 15 -20.50 19.07 -11.12
N TYR A 16 -20.47 18.12 -12.06
CA TYR A 16 -19.60 18.14 -13.25
C TYR A 16 -20.35 17.75 -14.54
N CYS A 17 -19.98 18.34 -15.69
CA CYS A 17 -20.55 18.07 -17.03
C CYS A 17 -20.10 16.71 -17.60
N ALA A 18 -20.69 16.23 -18.70
CA ALA A 18 -20.37 14.95 -19.33
C ALA A 18 -18.86 14.69 -19.48
N HIS A 19 -18.11 15.66 -20.02
CA HIS A 19 -16.65 15.60 -20.21
C HIS A 19 -15.86 15.54 -18.88
N HIS A 20 -16.35 16.23 -17.85
CA HIS A 20 -15.75 16.23 -16.51
C HIS A 20 -16.32 15.13 -15.59
N SER A 21 -17.22 14.31 -16.11
CA SER A 21 -17.97 13.33 -15.35
C SER A 21 -17.49 11.90 -15.61
N GLY A 22 -16.19 11.71 -15.89
CA GLY A 22 -15.54 10.41 -16.05
C GLY A 22 -14.27 10.27 -15.20
N ASN A 23 -13.36 9.39 -15.64
CA ASN A 23 -11.98 9.34 -15.15
C ASN A 23 -11.24 10.61 -15.57
N ARG A 24 -11.51 11.71 -14.85
CA ARG A 24 -10.80 12.98 -15.02
C ARG A 24 -9.31 12.74 -14.91
N MET A 25 -8.53 13.39 -15.77
CA MET A 25 -7.07 13.32 -15.70
C MET A 25 -6.55 14.34 -14.70
N CYS A 26 -5.36 14.06 -14.17
CA CYS A 26 -4.66 14.98 -13.29
C CYS A 26 -4.23 16.21 -14.06
N GLU A 27 -4.61 17.41 -13.61
CA GLU A 27 -4.22 18.70 -14.22
C GLU A 27 -2.74 19.08 -14.00
N HIS A 28 -1.93 18.18 -13.45
CA HIS A 28 -0.50 18.44 -13.31
C HIS A 28 0.16 18.24 -14.66
N ASN A 29 0.99 19.20 -15.06
CA ASN A 29 1.58 19.22 -16.39
C ASN A 29 2.31 17.89 -16.70
N GLY A 30 1.96 17.25 -17.82
CA GLY A 30 2.50 15.95 -18.23
C GLY A 30 2.02 14.72 -17.42
N CYS A 31 1.00 14.82 -16.57
CA CYS A 31 0.50 13.70 -15.78
C CYS A 31 -0.67 12.95 -16.47
N SER A 32 -0.45 11.68 -16.80
CA SER A 32 -1.47 10.79 -17.38
C SER A 32 -2.32 10.02 -16.34
N LYS A 33 -2.17 10.33 -15.05
CA LYS A 33 -2.91 9.63 -13.97
C LYS A 33 -4.30 10.23 -13.79
N CYS A 34 -5.26 9.41 -13.39
CA CYS A 34 -6.60 9.89 -13.07
C CYS A 34 -6.62 10.73 -11.78
N ALA A 35 -7.38 11.82 -11.81
CA ALA A 35 -7.71 12.63 -10.66
C ALA A 35 -8.62 11.89 -9.68
N GLN A 36 -8.49 12.20 -8.40
CA GLN A 36 -9.14 11.43 -7.33
C GLN A 36 -10.37 12.16 -6.78
N GLY A 37 -11.52 11.46 -6.76
CA GLY A 37 -12.76 11.98 -6.19
C GLY A 37 -13.20 13.29 -6.82
N SER A 38 -13.46 14.32 -6.00
CA SER A 38 -13.83 15.67 -6.44
C SER A 38 -12.65 16.56 -6.85
N THR A 39 -11.41 16.14 -6.57
CA THR A 39 -10.21 16.95 -6.84
C THR A 39 -9.77 16.90 -8.31
N ARG A 40 -8.95 17.87 -8.73
CA ARG A 40 -8.38 17.98 -10.09
C ARG A 40 -7.04 17.25 -10.27
N PHE A 41 -6.51 16.68 -9.19
CA PHE A 41 -5.21 16.04 -9.16
C PHE A 41 -5.31 14.56 -8.83
N CYS A 42 -4.32 13.78 -9.25
CA CYS A 42 -4.16 12.39 -8.84
C CYS A 42 -3.61 12.30 -7.41
N ILE A 43 -3.66 11.12 -6.78
CA ILE A 43 -3.18 10.90 -5.39
C ILE A 43 -1.77 11.46 -5.14
N ALA A 44 -0.87 11.28 -6.12
CA ALA A 44 0.52 11.73 -6.03
C ALA A 44 0.67 13.25 -6.07
N HIS A 45 -0.24 13.94 -6.77
CA HIS A 45 -0.24 15.40 -6.93
C HIS A 45 -1.25 16.09 -6.00
N GLY A 46 -1.56 15.50 -4.84
CA GLY A 46 -2.47 16.12 -3.87
C GLY A 46 -3.95 15.77 -4.05
N GLY A 47 -4.27 14.84 -4.95
CA GLY A 47 -5.62 14.36 -5.17
C GLY A 47 -6.24 13.62 -3.99
N GLY A 48 -7.56 13.71 -3.88
CA GLY A 48 -8.36 13.09 -2.83
C GLY A 48 -8.38 13.89 -1.53
N ARG A 49 -9.04 13.35 -0.50
CA ARG A 49 -9.10 13.99 0.82
C ARG A 49 -7.72 14.02 1.48
N ARG A 50 -7.36 15.15 2.08
CA ARG A 50 -6.09 15.34 2.79
C ARG A 50 -6.29 15.28 4.30
N CYS A 51 -5.21 14.98 5.01
CA CYS A 51 -5.17 15.06 6.45
C CYS A 51 -5.45 16.51 6.90
N THR A 52 -6.37 16.71 7.82
CA THR A 52 -6.69 18.03 8.39
C THR A 52 -5.75 18.43 9.53
N PHE A 53 -4.74 17.60 9.82
CA PHE A 53 -3.75 17.91 10.83
C PHE A 53 -2.83 19.04 10.31
N PRO A 54 -2.57 20.08 11.11
CA PRO A 54 -1.75 21.22 10.69
C PRO A 54 -0.40 20.79 10.09
N GLY A 55 -0.08 21.29 8.90
CA GLY A 55 1.18 20.97 8.21
C GLY A 55 1.28 19.53 7.67
N CYS A 56 0.19 18.77 7.59
CA CYS A 56 0.20 17.41 7.05
C CYS A 56 -0.41 17.31 5.65
N ASP A 57 0.46 17.20 4.64
CA ASP A 57 0.00 16.98 3.28
C ASP A 57 -0.28 15.51 2.96
N LYS A 58 -0.39 14.59 3.93
CA LYS A 58 -0.66 13.18 3.61
C LYS A 58 -2.14 12.98 3.26
N GLY A 59 -2.43 12.00 2.39
CA GLY A 59 -3.81 11.62 2.09
C GLY A 59 -4.53 11.09 3.35
N ALA A 60 -5.76 11.53 3.57
CA ALA A 60 -6.60 11.00 4.63
C ALA A 60 -7.06 9.59 4.28
N ARG A 61 -7.04 8.70 5.28
CA ARG A 61 -7.58 7.33 5.15
C ARG A 61 -9.06 7.27 5.46
N ASP A 62 -9.50 8.07 6.42
CA ASP A 62 -10.91 8.26 6.77
C ASP A 62 -11.34 9.70 6.41
N LYS A 63 -12.31 10.24 7.15
CA LYS A 63 -12.91 11.55 6.87
C LYS A 63 -11.93 12.71 7.04
N HIS A 64 -11.01 12.64 8.01
CA HIS A 64 -10.19 13.79 8.42
C HIS A 64 -8.69 13.52 8.51
N PHE A 65 -8.25 12.32 8.91
CA PHE A 65 -6.84 12.08 9.25
C PHE A 65 -6.15 11.03 8.37
N CYS A 66 -4.83 11.16 8.24
CA CYS A 66 -3.97 10.13 7.66
C CYS A 66 -3.64 9.04 8.68
N ALA A 67 -3.02 7.94 8.23
CA ALA A 67 -2.67 6.81 9.09
C ALA A 67 -1.86 7.19 10.35
N ALA A 68 -0.91 8.11 10.21
CA ALA A 68 -0.05 8.55 11.31
C ALA A 68 -0.80 9.42 12.33
N HIS A 69 -1.83 10.16 11.89
CA HIS A 69 -2.63 11.05 12.73
C HIS A 69 -3.97 10.42 13.14
N GLY A 70 -4.06 9.08 13.20
CA GLY A 70 -5.24 8.37 13.68
C GLY A 70 -6.31 8.05 12.63
N GLY A 71 -6.03 8.29 11.35
CA GLY A 71 -6.89 7.89 10.25
C GLY A 71 -6.87 6.39 9.98
N GLY A 72 -8.04 5.80 9.79
CA GLY A 72 -8.29 4.39 9.60
C GLY A 72 -8.89 3.75 10.86
N LYS A 73 -9.51 2.58 10.69
CA LYS A 73 -9.99 1.76 11.81
C LYS A 73 -8.85 1.45 12.79
N ARG A 74 -9.15 1.51 14.08
CA ARG A 74 -8.22 1.27 15.18
C ARG A 74 -8.46 -0.09 15.83
N CYS A 75 -7.41 -0.66 16.40
CA CYS A 75 -7.49 -1.88 17.17
C CYS A 75 -8.42 -1.66 18.38
N LYS A 76 -9.42 -2.51 18.55
CA LYS A 76 -10.37 -2.49 19.69
C LYS A 76 -9.85 -3.19 20.95
N PHE A 77 -8.63 -3.70 20.91
CA PHE A 77 -8.00 -4.27 22.11
C PHE A 77 -7.64 -3.14 23.07
N GLU A 78 -7.84 -3.37 24.37
CA GLU A 78 -7.57 -2.44 25.46
C GLU A 78 -6.17 -1.81 25.31
N ASP A 79 -6.09 -0.48 25.45
CA ASP A 79 -4.88 0.33 25.33
C ASP A 79 -4.11 0.19 23.98
N CYS A 80 -4.73 -0.35 22.92
CA CYS A 80 -4.03 -0.55 21.65
C CYS A 80 -4.18 0.60 20.66
N SER A 81 -3.16 1.44 20.59
CA SER A 81 -3.05 2.52 19.61
C SER A 81 -2.61 2.09 18.19
N LYS A 82 -2.66 0.80 17.85
CA LYS A 82 -2.31 0.32 16.50
C LYS A 82 -3.52 0.34 15.54
N SER A 83 -3.27 0.50 14.26
CA SER A 83 -4.31 0.39 13.23
C SER A 83 -4.83 -1.04 13.11
N ALA A 84 -6.14 -1.18 12.92
CA ALA A 84 -6.74 -2.46 12.60
C ALA A 84 -6.41 -2.85 11.15
N VAL A 85 -6.40 -4.15 10.88
CA VAL A 85 -5.95 -4.69 9.58
C VAL A 85 -7.10 -5.39 8.85
N GLY A 86 -7.31 -5.01 7.59
CA GLY A 86 -8.35 -5.58 6.74
C GLY A 86 -9.76 -5.28 7.25
N GLY A 87 -10.64 -6.28 7.20
CA GLY A 87 -12.00 -6.17 7.73
C GLY A 87 -12.12 -6.38 9.24
N SER A 88 -11.03 -6.72 9.93
CA SER A 88 -11.05 -6.97 11.37
C SER A 88 -10.98 -5.67 12.19
N ASN A 89 -11.39 -5.74 13.45
CA ASN A 89 -11.26 -4.64 14.40
C ASN A 89 -9.95 -4.70 15.21
N LEU A 90 -9.02 -5.57 14.84
CA LEU A 90 -7.80 -5.82 15.61
C LEU A 90 -6.56 -5.54 14.73
N CYS A 91 -5.45 -5.18 15.38
CA CYS A 91 -4.16 -5.05 14.71
C CYS A 91 -3.53 -6.43 14.48
N THR A 92 -2.52 -6.54 13.62
CA THR A 92 -1.85 -7.83 13.32
C THR A 92 -1.39 -8.60 14.57
N ALA A 93 -0.88 -7.88 15.58
CA ALA A 93 -0.41 -8.48 16.83
C ALA A 93 -1.56 -9.09 17.65
N HIS A 94 -2.74 -8.47 17.63
CA HIS A 94 -3.94 -8.94 18.32
C HIS A 94 -4.85 -9.77 17.40
N GLY A 95 -4.29 -10.48 16.42
CA GLY A 95 -5.06 -11.38 15.55
C GLY A 95 -5.74 -10.71 14.34
N GLY A 96 -5.45 -9.44 14.08
CA GLY A 96 -5.96 -8.71 12.91
C GLY A 96 -5.49 -9.27 11.57
N GLY A 97 -6.33 -9.11 10.56
CA GLY A 97 -6.11 -9.62 9.20
C GLY A 97 -6.48 -11.11 9.04
N ARG A 98 -6.31 -11.65 7.82
CA ARG A 98 -6.63 -13.06 7.53
C ARG A 98 -5.62 -13.98 8.24
N ARG A 99 -6.11 -15.04 8.89
CA ARG A 99 -5.28 -16.07 9.53
C ARG A 99 -5.07 -17.27 8.62
N CYS A 100 -4.01 -18.02 8.91
CA CYS A 100 -3.75 -19.29 8.26
C CYS A 100 -4.93 -20.24 8.48
N ALA A 101 -5.41 -20.89 7.43
CA ALA A 101 -6.54 -21.82 7.48
C ALA A 101 -6.19 -23.19 8.09
N VAL A 102 -4.91 -23.46 8.34
CA VAL A 102 -4.48 -24.66 9.08
C VAL A 102 -4.89 -24.53 10.54
N GLY A 103 -5.62 -25.53 11.06
CA GLY A 103 -6.08 -25.58 12.45
C GLY A 103 -4.92 -25.40 13.44
N GLY A 104 -5.13 -24.59 14.47
CA GLY A 104 -4.10 -24.26 15.48
C GLY A 104 -2.97 -23.35 15.00
N CYS A 105 -3.06 -22.76 13.79
CA CYS A 105 -2.05 -21.85 13.28
C CYS A 105 -2.45 -20.37 13.43
N ASP A 106 -1.98 -19.74 14.49
CA ASP A 106 -2.11 -18.30 14.69
C ASP A 106 -1.09 -17.49 13.90
N LYS A 107 -0.74 -17.89 12.68
CA LYS A 107 0.10 -17.05 11.80
C LYS A 107 -0.78 -16.35 10.77
N SER A 108 -0.41 -15.13 10.40
CA SER A 108 -1.14 -14.39 9.38
C SER A 108 -0.98 -15.06 8.01
N ALA A 109 -2.09 -15.16 7.28
CA ALA A 109 -2.06 -15.59 5.90
C ALA A 109 -1.35 -14.55 5.03
N GLN A 110 -0.69 -15.03 3.98
CA GLN A 110 0.07 -14.17 3.08
C GLN A 110 -0.73 -13.83 1.82
N SER A 111 -0.82 -12.53 1.51
CA SER A 111 -1.39 -12.02 0.27
C SER A 111 -2.81 -12.58 0.03
N SER A 112 -3.09 -13.08 -1.17
CA SER A 112 -4.37 -13.69 -1.56
C SER A 112 -4.55 -15.13 -1.08
N THR A 113 -3.51 -15.75 -0.52
CA THR A 113 -3.57 -17.15 -0.07
C THR A 113 -4.26 -17.24 1.31
N LYS A 114 -4.83 -18.41 1.61
CA LYS A 114 -5.41 -18.71 2.93
C LYS A 114 -4.37 -19.20 3.94
N PHE A 115 -3.09 -19.29 3.56
CA PHE A 115 -2.04 -19.92 4.35
C PHE A 115 -0.93 -18.94 4.74
N CYS A 116 -0.24 -19.21 5.84
CA CYS A 116 0.98 -18.50 6.20
C CYS A 116 2.18 -19.03 5.39
N VAL A 117 3.32 -18.33 5.40
CA VAL A 117 4.54 -18.73 4.66
C VAL A 117 4.92 -20.19 4.89
N LYS A 118 4.85 -20.66 6.13
CA LYS A 118 5.19 -22.04 6.51
C LYS A 118 4.23 -23.07 5.89
N HIS A 119 2.94 -22.72 5.80
CA HIS A 119 1.89 -23.60 5.28
C HIS A 119 1.61 -23.35 3.79
N GLY A 120 2.60 -22.89 3.02
CA GLY A 120 2.48 -22.71 1.57
C GLY A 120 1.96 -21.34 1.13
N GLY A 121 1.82 -20.38 2.05
CA GLY A 121 1.42 -19.02 1.75
C GLY A 121 2.50 -18.19 1.04
N GLY A 122 2.06 -17.26 0.20
CA GLY A 122 2.93 -16.37 -0.56
C GLY A 122 3.32 -16.94 -1.92
N LYS A 123 3.80 -16.06 -2.81
CA LYS A 123 4.13 -16.42 -4.18
C LYS A 123 5.42 -17.25 -4.24
N LYS A 124 5.39 -18.40 -4.91
CA LYS A 124 6.55 -19.29 -5.07
C LYS A 124 7.58 -18.73 -6.05
N CYS A 125 8.82 -19.19 -5.91
CA CYS A 125 9.91 -18.87 -6.82
C CYS A 125 9.64 -19.49 -8.20
N SER A 126 9.73 -18.71 -9.27
CA SER A 126 9.53 -19.19 -10.65
C SER A 126 10.72 -19.98 -11.21
N HIS A 127 11.72 -20.29 -10.39
CA HIS A 127 12.85 -21.11 -10.83
C HIS A 127 12.45 -22.59 -10.78
N PRO A 128 12.71 -23.38 -11.83
CA PRO A 128 12.34 -24.80 -11.88
C PRO A 128 12.84 -25.56 -10.64
N GLY A 129 11.97 -26.36 -10.03
CA GLY A 129 12.29 -27.15 -8.83
C GLY A 129 12.51 -26.34 -7.54
N CYS A 130 12.26 -25.03 -7.53
CA CYS A 130 12.45 -24.21 -6.33
C CYS A 130 11.15 -24.02 -5.53
N GLU A 131 11.06 -24.61 -4.34
CA GLU A 131 9.88 -24.49 -3.48
C GLU A 131 9.87 -23.24 -2.57
N LYS A 132 10.97 -22.47 -2.59
CA LYS A 132 11.15 -21.26 -1.80
C LYS A 132 10.17 -20.18 -2.22
N VAL A 133 9.80 -19.31 -1.29
CA VAL A 133 8.95 -18.15 -1.58
C VAL A 133 9.75 -17.03 -2.25
N SER A 134 9.11 -16.40 -3.24
CA SER A 134 9.60 -15.19 -3.88
C SER A 134 9.68 -14.01 -2.91
N ARG A 135 10.59 -13.07 -3.17
CA ARG A 135 10.83 -11.92 -2.27
C ARG A 135 10.49 -10.60 -2.95
N GLY A 136 9.74 -9.74 -2.25
CA GLY A 136 9.36 -8.42 -2.73
C GLY A 136 8.43 -8.49 -3.94
N ARG A 137 8.65 -7.61 -4.93
CA ARG A 137 7.89 -7.62 -6.21
C ARG A 137 8.49 -8.56 -7.26
N THR A 138 9.51 -9.34 -6.90
CA THR A 138 10.19 -10.25 -7.83
C THR A 138 9.47 -11.60 -7.92
N GLN A 139 9.78 -12.36 -8.97
CA GLN A 139 9.29 -13.73 -9.16
C GLN A 139 10.18 -14.78 -8.49
N TYR A 140 11.31 -14.37 -7.92
CA TYR A 140 12.35 -15.27 -7.48
C TYR A 140 12.58 -15.19 -5.98
N CYS A 141 13.11 -16.27 -5.40
CA CYS A 141 13.57 -16.28 -4.01
C CYS A 141 14.92 -15.57 -3.88
N ALA A 142 15.38 -15.32 -2.66
CA ALA A 142 16.65 -14.61 -2.41
C ALA A 142 17.86 -15.20 -3.16
N ALA A 143 17.93 -16.54 -3.26
CA ALA A 143 19.00 -17.25 -3.96
C ALA A 143 18.93 -17.06 -5.48
N HIS A 144 17.74 -17.01 -6.07
CA HIS A 144 17.52 -16.90 -7.52
C HIS A 144 17.31 -15.46 -7.98
N GLY A 145 17.88 -14.46 -7.29
CA GLY A 145 17.77 -13.05 -7.71
C GLY A 145 16.62 -12.25 -7.06
N GLY A 146 15.86 -12.86 -6.16
CA GLY A 146 14.77 -12.19 -5.45
C GLY A 146 15.20 -11.19 -4.37
N GLY A 147 14.42 -10.12 -4.19
CA GLY A 147 14.72 -9.06 -3.23
C GLY A 147 15.72 -8.03 -3.75
N VAL A 148 15.77 -6.87 -3.07
CA VAL A 148 16.65 -5.75 -3.45
C VAL A 148 18.11 -6.13 -3.18
N ARG A 149 18.99 -5.86 -4.13
CA ARG A 149 20.44 -6.14 -4.03
C ARG A 149 21.17 -5.02 -3.31
N CYS A 150 22.32 -5.33 -2.74
CA CYS A 150 23.19 -4.35 -2.12
C CYS A 150 23.58 -3.28 -3.15
N LYS A 151 23.55 -2.01 -2.74
CA LYS A 151 23.96 -0.87 -3.58
C LYS A 151 25.46 -0.84 -3.89
N LEU A 152 26.30 -1.48 -3.07
CA LEU A 152 27.75 -1.51 -3.27
C LEU A 152 28.09 -2.30 -4.54
N ALA A 153 28.89 -1.69 -5.42
CA ALA A 153 29.34 -2.31 -6.65
C ALA A 153 30.02 -3.67 -6.39
N GLY A 154 29.71 -4.66 -7.23
CA GLY A 154 30.24 -6.02 -7.08
C GLY A 154 29.58 -6.87 -5.96
N CYS A 155 28.62 -6.33 -5.20
CA CYS A 155 27.97 -7.08 -4.14
C CYS A 155 26.60 -7.66 -4.56
N ASN A 156 26.55 -8.98 -4.72
CA ASN A 156 25.30 -9.69 -5.06
C ASN A 156 24.42 -10.07 -3.86
N ARG A 157 24.82 -9.67 -2.64
CA ARG A 157 24.07 -9.96 -1.41
C ARG A 157 22.76 -9.18 -1.36
N VAL A 158 21.77 -9.74 -0.68
CA VAL A 158 20.46 -9.10 -0.49
C VAL A 158 20.60 -7.96 0.51
N ALA A 159 20.01 -6.82 0.18
CA ALA A 159 19.98 -5.65 1.04
C ALA A 159 18.97 -5.81 2.20
N ILE A 160 19.27 -5.19 3.34
CA ILE A 160 18.47 -5.20 4.56
C ILE A 160 18.12 -3.75 4.92
N GLY A 161 16.85 -3.50 5.23
CA GLY A 161 16.39 -2.18 5.64
C GLY A 161 16.28 -1.18 4.49
N LYS A 162 16.23 0.11 4.83
CA LYS A 162 15.96 1.21 3.88
C LYS A 162 17.21 1.68 3.12
N VAL A 163 18.40 1.47 3.69
CA VAL A 163 19.68 1.95 3.13
C VAL A 163 20.15 1.15 1.91
N GLN A 164 19.44 0.10 1.50
CA GLN A 164 19.80 -0.78 0.38
C GLN A 164 21.23 -1.37 0.50
N LEU A 165 21.71 -1.60 1.72
CA LEU A 165 23.00 -2.24 1.98
C LEU A 165 22.77 -3.64 2.56
N CYS A 166 23.68 -4.57 2.28
CA CYS A 166 23.65 -5.90 2.90
C CYS A 166 24.24 -5.82 4.32
N ARG A 167 24.02 -6.84 5.15
CA ARG A 167 24.54 -6.90 6.53
C ARG A 167 26.03 -6.54 6.63
N ALA A 168 26.85 -7.06 5.73
CA ALA A 168 28.28 -6.82 5.72
C ALA A 168 28.68 -5.39 5.34
N HIS A 169 27.78 -4.65 4.69
CA HIS A 169 28.00 -3.25 4.30
C HIS A 169 27.14 -2.30 5.16
N GLY A 170 26.82 -2.68 6.40
CA GLY A 170 26.03 -1.85 7.34
C GLY A 170 24.51 -1.94 7.17
N GLY A 171 24.01 -2.93 6.44
CA GLY A 171 22.57 -3.15 6.25
C GLY A 171 21.87 -3.72 7.48
N GLY A 172 20.85 -3.00 7.97
CA GLY A 172 20.03 -3.41 9.10
C GLY A 172 20.57 -3.03 10.48
N ALA A 173 21.57 -2.13 10.52
CA ALA A 173 21.86 -1.29 11.67
C ALA A 173 20.82 -0.16 11.77
#